data_AF-A0A2Z5UDF6-F1
#
_entry.id   AF-A0A2Z5UDF6-F1
#
_cell.length_a   1.000
_cell.length_b   1.000
_cell.length_c   1.000
_cell.angle_alpha   90.00
_cell.angle_beta   90.00
_cell.angle_gamma   90.00
#
_symmetry.space_group_name_H-M   'P 1'
#
loop_
_entity.id
_entity.type
_entity.pdbx_description
1 polymer ?
#
loop_
_entity_poly.entity_id
_entity_poly.type
_entity_poly.pdbx_seq_one_letter_code
_entity_poly.pdbx_strand_id
1 'polypeptide(L)'
;MMHAFHLSFALAIAALQPPPPDSAPALGFPVECVVGESCLIQKLVDHDPGPGRRDYRCGLLTTNGHDGVDIRLRTMADMRTGFAVVAAAPGTVLRTRDGEPDRSVEDRAVLDGKDAGNAVVIDHGDGWQTQYSHLRQGSISARPGQRVGSGERIGLIGLSGNSEFPHLHFTVRHRGEAVDPFVGGAAPAPCNVEARPAGLWTAAAARSLGYTPTAVIAGGLASTVPPKAVAERDPPPGLGGRQAPLILWVDTIGARAGDRQHFSIAGPDGQIVHDQQSLVEGGGLSWFAYSGKRAPPTGWPGGRYTGRYLLKRGGATIATIETSETIK
;
A
#
# COMPACT_ATOMS: atom_id res chain seq x y z
N MET A 1 58.84 43.02 -47.26
CA MET A 1 58.74 42.03 -46.16
C MET A 1 57.26 41.77 -45.89
N MET A 2 56.69 40.73 -46.49
CA MET A 2 55.30 40.30 -46.22
C MET A 2 55.36 39.14 -45.23
N HIS A 3 54.78 39.33 -44.04
CA HIS A 3 54.64 38.27 -43.04
C HIS A 3 53.34 37.50 -43.29
N ALA A 4 53.45 36.19 -43.54
CA ALA A 4 52.34 35.27 -43.59
C ALA A 4 52.01 34.77 -42.17
N PHE A 5 50.78 34.98 -41.73
CA PHE A 5 50.24 34.37 -40.49
C PHE A 5 49.66 33.00 -40.82
N HIS A 6 50.26 31.94 -40.29
CA HIS A 6 49.67 30.60 -40.27
C HIS A 6 48.73 30.48 -39.06
N LEU A 7 47.41 30.38 -39.31
CA LEU A 7 46.44 29.91 -38.31
C LEU A 7 46.42 28.38 -38.34
N SER A 8 46.91 27.75 -37.27
CA SER A 8 46.72 26.32 -37.03
C SER A 8 45.35 26.09 -36.38
N PHE A 9 44.41 25.49 -37.11
CA PHE A 9 43.16 24.98 -36.57
C PHE A 9 43.46 23.65 -35.85
N ALA A 10 43.50 23.66 -34.52
CA ALA A 10 43.51 22.44 -33.72
C ALA A 10 42.09 21.86 -33.71
N LEU A 11 41.88 20.76 -34.42
CA LEU A 11 40.64 19.99 -34.40
C LEU A 11 40.57 19.28 -33.03
N ALA A 12 39.80 19.84 -32.10
CA ALA A 12 39.51 19.19 -30.82
C ALA A 12 38.61 17.98 -31.09
N ILE A 13 39.22 16.79 -31.13
CA ILE A 13 38.49 15.52 -31.09
C ILE A 13 37.89 15.44 -29.68
N ALA A 14 36.61 15.79 -29.56
CA ALA A 14 35.84 15.49 -28.37
C ALA A 14 35.80 13.96 -28.23
N ALA A 15 36.63 13.42 -27.34
CA ALA A 15 36.53 12.03 -26.95
C ALA A 15 35.13 11.84 -26.35
N LEU A 16 34.28 11.06 -27.05
CA LEU A 16 33.04 10.53 -26.50
C LEU A 16 33.43 9.76 -25.24
N GLN A 17 33.20 10.37 -24.07
CA GLN A 17 33.28 9.64 -22.81
C GLN A 17 32.29 8.48 -22.91
N PRO A 18 32.67 7.26 -22.49
CA PRO A 18 31.69 6.20 -22.34
C PRO A 18 30.57 6.70 -21.41
N PRO A 19 29.31 6.28 -21.62
CA PRO A 19 28.23 6.65 -20.73
C PRO A 19 28.63 6.33 -19.28
N PRO A 20 28.27 7.18 -18.31
CA PRO A 20 28.50 6.88 -16.91
C PRO A 20 27.88 5.50 -16.57
N PRO A 21 28.45 4.76 -15.60
CA PRO A 21 27.93 3.43 -15.24
C PRO A 21 26.44 3.51 -14.87
N ASP A 22 25.69 2.45 -15.22
CA ASP A 22 24.26 2.16 -14.92
C ASP A 22 23.82 2.74 -13.56
N SER A 23 23.48 4.02 -13.49
CA SER A 23 23.13 4.63 -12.21
C SER A 23 21.67 4.33 -11.95
N ALA A 24 21.43 3.40 -11.01
CA ALA A 24 20.08 3.05 -10.60
C ALA A 24 19.27 4.31 -10.23
N PRO A 25 17.97 4.38 -10.60
CA PRO A 25 17.17 5.56 -10.36
C PRO A 25 16.96 5.80 -8.86
N ALA A 26 17.07 7.06 -8.43
CA ALA A 26 16.67 7.48 -7.09
C ALA A 26 15.15 7.68 -7.05
N LEU A 27 14.45 6.84 -6.29
CA LEU A 27 13.00 6.76 -6.27
C LEU A 27 12.38 7.66 -5.18
N GLY A 28 11.56 8.61 -5.59
CA GLY A 28 10.60 9.28 -4.72
C GLY A 28 9.42 8.35 -4.36
N PHE A 29 8.65 8.71 -3.34
CA PHE A 29 7.45 7.95 -2.98
C PHE A 29 6.37 8.14 -4.06
N PRO A 30 5.78 7.08 -4.64
CA PRO A 30 4.98 7.17 -5.87
C PRO A 30 3.51 7.56 -5.64
N VAL A 31 3.15 8.02 -4.45
CA VAL A 31 1.76 8.37 -4.09
C VAL A 31 1.74 9.65 -3.26
N GLU A 32 0.83 10.56 -3.56
CA GLU A 32 0.54 11.73 -2.73
C GLU A 32 -0.36 11.34 -1.55
N CYS A 33 0.21 10.61 -0.58
CA CYS A 33 -0.46 10.19 0.65
C CYS A 33 0.50 10.24 1.84
N VAL A 34 -0.06 10.28 3.05
CA VAL A 34 0.70 10.16 4.30
C VAL A 34 0.64 8.71 4.78
N VAL A 35 1.77 8.01 4.73
CA VAL A 35 1.88 6.61 5.17
C VAL A 35 1.58 6.54 6.67
N GLY A 36 0.69 5.62 7.06
CA GLY A 36 0.20 5.48 8.43
C GLY A 36 -1.07 6.30 8.72
N GLU A 37 -1.39 7.30 7.91
CA GLU A 37 -2.58 8.14 8.08
C GLU A 37 -3.59 7.94 6.95
N SER A 38 -3.26 8.29 5.71
CA SER A 38 -4.18 8.19 4.57
C SER A 38 -3.90 6.98 3.67
N CYS A 39 -2.73 6.36 3.80
CA CYS A 39 -2.36 5.13 3.10
C CYS A 39 -1.49 4.23 3.97
N LEU A 40 -1.34 2.96 3.57
CA LEU A 40 -0.56 1.96 4.29
C LEU A 40 0.26 1.11 3.31
N ILE A 41 1.40 0.57 3.77
CA ILE A 41 2.12 -0.47 3.02
C ILE A 41 1.56 -1.83 3.43
N GLN A 42 0.96 -2.53 2.48
CA GLN A 42 0.25 -3.78 2.72
C GLN A 42 1.10 -5.00 2.34
N LYS A 43 1.78 -4.95 1.20
CA LYS A 43 2.63 -6.03 0.69
C LYS A 43 3.96 -5.48 0.20
N LEU A 44 4.99 -6.29 0.32
CA LEU A 44 6.38 -6.04 -0.06
C LEU A 44 6.86 -7.16 -0.98
N VAL A 45 8.01 -6.95 -1.63
CA VAL A 45 8.61 -7.94 -2.51
C VAL A 45 8.92 -9.23 -1.74
N ASP A 46 8.62 -10.37 -2.36
CA ASP A 46 8.93 -11.70 -1.85
C ASP A 46 10.37 -12.08 -2.22
N HIS A 47 11.18 -12.38 -1.21
CA HIS A 47 12.58 -12.81 -1.37
C HIS A 47 12.77 -14.31 -1.17
N ASP A 48 11.73 -15.05 -0.81
CA ASP A 48 11.81 -16.51 -0.62
C ASP A 48 10.55 -17.22 -1.17
N PRO A 49 10.35 -17.21 -2.51
CA PRO A 49 9.14 -17.76 -3.12
C PRO A 49 8.87 -19.21 -2.70
N GLY A 50 7.61 -19.47 -2.35
CA GLY A 50 7.09 -20.73 -1.85
C GLY A 50 6.52 -20.59 -0.43
N PRO A 51 6.46 -21.69 0.34
CA PRO A 51 6.02 -21.66 1.73
C PRO A 51 6.90 -20.80 2.65
N GLY A 52 8.14 -20.52 2.23
CA GLY A 52 9.13 -19.74 2.98
C GLY A 52 8.86 -18.25 3.03
N ARG A 53 8.12 -17.72 2.05
CA ARG A 53 7.92 -16.29 1.71
C ARG A 53 8.31 -15.27 2.76
N ARG A 54 9.19 -14.35 2.38
CA ARG A 54 9.72 -13.32 3.28
C ARG A 54 9.85 -11.99 2.57
N ASP A 55 9.43 -10.93 3.24
CA ASP A 55 9.82 -9.59 2.87
C ASP A 55 11.30 -9.32 3.22
N TYR A 56 11.87 -8.19 2.77
CA TYR A 56 13.27 -7.81 3.04
C TYR A 56 13.62 -7.66 4.54
N ARG A 57 12.63 -7.68 5.43
CA ARG A 57 12.77 -7.63 6.89
C ARG A 57 12.53 -8.99 7.54
N CYS A 58 12.54 -10.06 6.74
CA CYS A 58 12.22 -11.42 7.15
C CYS A 58 10.79 -11.55 7.74
N GLY A 59 9.94 -10.58 7.47
CA GLY A 59 8.55 -10.56 7.86
C GLY A 59 7.66 -11.31 6.87
N LEU A 60 6.36 -11.25 7.15
CA LEU A 60 5.34 -11.96 6.38
C LEU A 60 4.43 -11.01 5.59
N LEU A 61 4.83 -9.74 5.43
CA LEU A 61 4.09 -8.75 4.64
C LEU A 61 4.32 -8.94 3.14
N THR A 62 4.11 -10.15 2.64
CA THR A 62 4.24 -10.50 1.23
C THR A 62 3.35 -11.71 0.90
N THR A 63 3.11 -11.99 -0.38
CA THR A 63 2.53 -13.24 -0.87
C THR A 63 3.55 -13.96 -1.75
N ASN A 64 3.35 -15.27 -1.98
CA ASN A 64 4.26 -16.05 -2.81
C ASN A 64 4.49 -15.39 -4.19
N GLY A 65 5.73 -15.07 -4.51
CA GLY A 65 6.13 -14.49 -5.80
C GLY A 65 5.70 -13.03 -6.01
N HIS A 66 5.33 -12.30 -4.95
CA HIS A 66 4.98 -10.89 -5.06
C HIS A 66 6.21 -10.06 -5.47
N ASP A 67 6.14 -9.34 -6.58
CA ASP A 67 7.29 -8.68 -7.21
C ASP A 67 7.33 -7.16 -7.02
N GLY A 68 6.45 -6.61 -6.19
CA GLY A 68 6.32 -5.17 -5.98
C GLY A 68 5.99 -4.75 -4.55
N VAL A 69 5.58 -3.49 -4.41
CA VAL A 69 5.11 -2.88 -3.16
C VAL A 69 3.66 -2.46 -3.34
N ASP A 70 2.78 -2.97 -2.48
CA ASP A 70 1.36 -2.59 -2.46
C ASP A 70 1.14 -1.44 -1.48
N ILE A 71 0.86 -0.26 -2.02
CA ILE A 71 0.51 0.96 -1.26
C ILE A 71 -1.01 1.10 -1.29
N ARG A 72 -1.66 0.74 -0.19
CA ARG A 72 -3.12 0.70 -0.10
C ARG A 72 -3.73 1.99 0.41
N LEU A 73 -4.94 2.27 -0.05
CA LEU A 73 -5.87 3.15 0.64
C LEU A 73 -6.65 2.36 1.69
N ARG A 74 -7.23 3.04 2.68
CA ARG A 74 -7.94 2.36 3.78
C ARG A 74 -9.29 1.83 3.31
N THR A 75 -10.03 2.61 2.55
CA THR A 75 -11.41 2.32 2.14
C THR A 75 -11.66 2.64 0.66
N MET A 76 -12.77 2.12 0.14
CA MET A 76 -13.27 2.50 -1.19
C MET A 76 -13.70 3.98 -1.24
N ALA A 77 -14.07 4.57 -0.10
CA ALA A 77 -14.39 5.99 -0.01
C ALA A 77 -13.15 6.86 -0.26
N ASP A 78 -12.00 6.47 0.31
CA ASP A 78 -10.70 7.13 0.04
C ASP A 78 -10.32 7.03 -1.44
N MET A 79 -10.61 5.90 -2.10
CA MET A 79 -10.37 5.78 -3.55
C MET A 79 -11.20 6.80 -4.34
N ARG A 80 -12.46 7.03 -3.94
CA ARG A 80 -13.35 8.01 -4.58
C ARG A 80 -12.91 9.46 -4.36
N THR A 81 -12.23 9.78 -3.25
CA THR A 81 -11.66 11.14 -3.07
C THR A 81 -10.52 11.42 -4.05
N GLY A 82 -9.80 10.36 -4.48
CA GLY A 82 -8.81 10.41 -5.55
C GLY A 82 -7.40 10.77 -5.05
N PHE A 83 -6.61 9.74 -4.72
CA PHE A 83 -5.20 9.88 -4.37
C PHE A 83 -4.30 9.79 -5.60
N ALA A 84 -3.46 10.81 -5.80
CA ALA A 84 -2.59 10.89 -6.96
C ALA A 84 -1.46 9.86 -6.91
N VAL A 85 -1.23 9.22 -8.05
CA VAL A 85 -0.03 8.44 -8.32
C VAL A 85 0.91 9.31 -9.13
N VAL A 86 2.16 9.41 -8.68
CA VAL A 86 3.20 10.25 -9.25
C VAL A 86 4.40 9.42 -9.69
N ALA A 87 5.11 9.87 -10.72
CA ALA A 87 6.32 9.22 -11.18
C ALA A 87 7.40 9.26 -10.08
N ALA A 88 7.88 8.09 -9.66
CA ALA A 88 8.89 7.97 -8.61
C ALA A 88 10.23 8.61 -9.03
N ALA A 89 10.60 8.51 -10.30
CA ALA A 89 11.81 9.09 -10.87
C ALA A 89 11.53 9.65 -12.26
N PRO A 90 12.37 10.59 -12.77
CA PRO A 90 12.23 11.08 -14.13
C PRO A 90 12.43 9.96 -15.14
N GLY A 91 11.76 10.03 -16.28
CA GLY A 91 11.90 9.02 -17.33
C GLY A 91 11.00 9.26 -18.53
N THR A 92 10.94 8.28 -19.42
CA THR A 92 10.04 8.29 -20.58
C THR A 92 8.97 7.23 -20.39
N VAL A 93 7.70 7.61 -20.54
CA VAL A 93 6.57 6.69 -20.48
C VAL A 93 6.70 5.69 -21.63
N LEU A 94 6.97 4.43 -21.31
CA LEU A 94 7.18 3.37 -22.29
C LEU A 94 5.84 2.88 -22.84
N ARG A 95 4.88 2.63 -21.96
CA ARG A 95 3.56 2.10 -22.30
C ARG A 95 2.53 2.40 -21.23
N THR A 96 1.27 2.43 -21.65
CA THR A 96 0.11 2.65 -20.80
C THR A 96 -1.00 1.67 -21.16
N ARG A 97 -1.84 1.32 -20.19
CA ARG A 97 -3.13 0.67 -20.42
C ARG A 97 -4.18 1.37 -19.56
N ASP A 98 -5.30 1.74 -20.16
CA ASP A 98 -6.44 2.35 -19.46
C ASP A 98 -7.75 1.73 -19.96
N GLY A 99 -8.84 1.94 -19.24
CA GLY A 99 -10.19 1.50 -19.57
C GLY A 99 -10.66 0.24 -18.83
N GLU A 100 -9.80 -0.45 -18.08
CA GLU A 100 -10.20 -1.56 -17.23
C GLU A 100 -11.02 -1.05 -16.03
N PRO A 101 -12.16 -1.70 -15.71
CA PRO A 101 -13.05 -1.22 -14.66
C PRO A 101 -12.44 -1.37 -13.26
N ASP A 102 -12.75 -0.43 -12.37
CA ASP A 102 -12.42 -0.51 -10.95
C ASP A 102 -13.40 -1.46 -10.23
N ARG A 103 -13.06 -2.75 -10.14
CA ARG A 103 -13.89 -3.80 -9.51
C ARG A 103 -13.00 -4.84 -8.85
N SER A 104 -13.44 -5.34 -7.69
CA SER A 104 -12.71 -6.37 -6.95
C SER A 104 -12.58 -7.64 -7.78
N VAL A 105 -11.42 -8.30 -7.74
CA VAL A 105 -11.21 -9.58 -8.43
C VAL A 105 -12.02 -10.73 -7.84
N GLU A 106 -12.52 -10.60 -6.61
CA GLU A 106 -13.52 -11.53 -6.04
C GLU A 106 -14.77 -11.63 -6.95
N ASP A 107 -15.01 -10.64 -7.82
CA ASP A 107 -16.15 -10.57 -8.75
C ASP A 107 -15.86 -11.15 -10.17
N ARG A 108 -14.70 -11.78 -10.47
CA ARG A 108 -14.34 -12.12 -11.88
C ARG A 108 -13.67 -13.47 -12.19
N ALA A 109 -13.95 -13.89 -13.43
CA ALA A 109 -13.25 -14.88 -14.25
C ALA A 109 -11.84 -14.42 -14.70
N VAL A 110 -11.03 -15.38 -15.18
CA VAL A 110 -9.66 -15.25 -15.74
C VAL A 110 -9.39 -13.87 -16.39
N LEU A 111 -8.37 -13.16 -15.89
CA LEU A 111 -8.04 -11.78 -16.30
C LEU A 111 -7.27 -11.67 -17.64
N ASP A 112 -6.95 -12.79 -18.30
CA ASP A 112 -6.38 -12.87 -19.66
C ASP A 112 -5.29 -11.80 -19.96
N GLY A 113 -4.23 -11.77 -19.14
CA GLY A 113 -3.11 -10.82 -19.28
C GLY A 113 -3.39 -9.38 -18.80
N LYS A 114 -4.50 -9.16 -18.11
CA LYS A 114 -4.91 -7.86 -17.54
C LYS A 114 -4.71 -7.77 -16.04
N ASP A 115 -3.83 -8.61 -15.47
CA ASP A 115 -3.56 -8.64 -14.03
C ASP A 115 -3.14 -7.28 -13.48
N ALA A 116 -2.30 -6.53 -14.21
CA ALA A 116 -1.91 -5.18 -13.81
C ALA A 116 -3.01 -4.11 -13.94
N GLY A 117 -4.19 -4.43 -14.48
CA GLY A 117 -5.29 -3.48 -14.65
C GLY A 117 -4.90 -2.28 -15.52
N ASN A 118 -5.36 -1.09 -15.16
CA ASN A 118 -4.84 0.15 -15.73
C ASN A 118 -3.44 0.41 -15.19
N ALA A 119 -2.48 0.69 -16.06
CA ALA A 119 -1.09 0.80 -15.67
C ALA A 119 -0.29 1.79 -16.52
N VAL A 120 0.77 2.31 -15.92
CA VAL A 120 1.81 3.10 -16.59
C VAL A 120 3.16 2.40 -16.37
N VAL A 121 4.00 2.31 -17.40
CA VAL A 121 5.39 1.89 -17.28
C VAL A 121 6.29 3.03 -17.72
N ILE A 122 7.27 3.37 -16.89
CA ILE A 122 8.26 4.43 -17.16
C ILE A 122 9.63 3.77 -17.31
N ASP A 123 10.29 4.08 -18.42
CA ASP A 123 11.68 3.75 -18.69
C ASP A 123 12.59 4.86 -18.16
N HIS A 124 13.59 4.47 -17.36
CA HIS A 124 14.56 5.36 -16.75
C HIS A 124 15.92 5.32 -17.44
N GLY A 125 16.07 4.51 -18.50
CA GLY A 125 17.36 4.25 -19.15
C GLY A 125 18.05 3.02 -18.56
N ASP A 126 19.05 2.52 -19.29
CA ASP A 126 19.94 1.43 -18.86
C ASP A 126 19.23 0.12 -18.42
N GLY A 127 17.99 -0.06 -18.89
CA GLY A 127 17.15 -1.22 -18.57
C GLY A 127 16.35 -1.08 -17.27
N TRP A 128 16.40 0.07 -16.59
CA TRP A 128 15.58 0.37 -15.41
C TRP A 128 14.18 0.79 -15.79
N GLN A 129 13.18 0.17 -15.16
CA GLN A 129 11.78 0.48 -15.38
C GLN A 129 11.00 0.52 -14.06
N THR A 130 10.05 1.43 -13.96
CA THR A 130 9.03 1.40 -12.91
C THR A 130 7.65 1.14 -13.53
N GLN A 131 6.85 0.32 -12.87
CA GLN A 131 5.47 0.02 -13.25
C GLN A 131 4.52 0.41 -12.13
N TYR A 132 3.43 1.09 -12.50
CA TYR A 132 2.39 1.59 -11.62
C TYR A 132 1.08 0.92 -12.04
N SER A 133 0.62 -0.07 -11.28
CA SER A 133 -0.53 -0.92 -11.65
C SER A 133 -1.77 -0.62 -10.81
N HIS A 134 -2.92 -1.16 -11.23
CA HIS A 134 -4.22 -1.02 -10.56
C HIS A 134 -4.72 0.44 -10.48
N LEU A 135 -4.35 1.26 -11.46
CA LEU A 135 -4.76 2.66 -11.52
C LEU A 135 -6.27 2.78 -11.76
N ARG A 136 -6.85 3.91 -11.34
CA ARG A 136 -8.29 4.19 -11.50
C ARG A 136 -8.65 4.31 -12.97
N GLN A 137 -9.77 3.72 -13.37
CA GLN A 137 -10.28 3.78 -14.74
C GLN A 137 -10.40 5.23 -15.21
N GLY A 138 -9.81 5.53 -16.37
CA GLY A 138 -9.86 6.85 -17.00
C GLY A 138 -9.03 7.92 -16.29
N SER A 139 -8.14 7.54 -15.36
CA SER A 139 -7.32 8.51 -14.60
C SER A 139 -5.94 8.75 -15.19
N ILE A 140 -5.50 7.92 -16.15
CA ILE A 140 -4.14 8.00 -16.70
C ILE A 140 -4.04 9.23 -17.59
N SER A 141 -3.13 10.13 -17.22
CA SER A 141 -2.88 11.39 -17.95
C SER A 141 -1.61 11.34 -18.80
N ALA A 142 -0.73 10.37 -18.52
CA ALA A 142 0.51 10.15 -19.24
C ALA A 142 0.29 9.43 -20.58
N ARG A 143 1.16 9.70 -21.58
CA ARG A 143 1.10 9.07 -22.92
C ARG A 143 2.42 8.38 -23.27
N PRO A 144 2.42 7.26 -24.02
CA PRO A 144 3.65 6.66 -24.52
C PRO A 144 4.54 7.68 -25.26
N GLY A 145 5.84 7.67 -24.97
CA GLY A 145 6.83 8.62 -25.49
C GLY A 145 6.92 9.94 -24.72
N GLN A 146 5.99 10.23 -23.80
CA GLN A 146 6.05 11.43 -22.95
C GLN A 146 7.21 11.31 -21.96
N ARG A 147 8.01 12.37 -21.83
CA ARG A 147 8.94 12.53 -20.71
C ARG A 147 8.19 13.04 -19.49
N VAL A 148 8.42 12.42 -18.34
CA VAL A 148 7.85 12.83 -17.05
C VAL A 148 8.96 13.15 -16.05
N GLY A 149 8.71 14.13 -15.18
CA GLY A 149 9.57 14.45 -14.05
C GLY A 149 9.26 13.60 -12.81
N SER A 150 10.19 13.54 -11.86
CA SER A 150 9.90 12.97 -10.53
C SER A 150 8.80 13.80 -9.85
N GLY A 151 7.81 13.13 -9.26
CA GLY A 151 6.65 13.78 -8.65
C GLY A 151 5.56 14.22 -9.65
N GLU A 152 5.76 14.05 -10.96
CA GLU A 152 4.72 14.36 -11.94
C GLU A 152 3.58 13.35 -11.83
N ARG A 153 2.34 13.84 -11.72
CA ARG A 153 1.15 13.00 -11.65
C ARG A 153 0.94 12.23 -12.95
N ILE A 154 0.76 10.92 -12.83
CA ILE A 154 0.54 10.01 -13.96
C ILE A 154 -0.82 9.30 -13.90
N GLY A 155 -1.48 9.29 -12.73
CA GLY A 155 -2.78 8.64 -12.54
C GLY A 155 -3.37 8.87 -11.16
N LEU A 156 -4.36 8.05 -10.81
CA LEU A 156 -4.93 7.93 -9.46
C LEU A 156 -4.91 6.46 -9.02
N ILE A 157 -4.84 6.22 -7.71
CA ILE A 157 -5.04 4.86 -7.15
C ILE A 157 -6.45 4.37 -7.49
N GLY A 158 -6.56 3.13 -7.95
CA GLY A 158 -7.82 2.48 -8.31
C GLY A 158 -7.97 1.07 -7.75
N LEU A 159 -8.83 0.29 -8.39
CA LEU A 159 -9.18 -1.11 -8.10
C LEU A 159 -9.25 -1.94 -9.40
N SER A 160 -8.47 -1.59 -10.42
CA SER A 160 -8.51 -2.29 -11.69
C SER A 160 -7.58 -3.50 -11.72
N GLY A 161 -7.90 -4.53 -12.53
CA GLY A 161 -7.07 -5.72 -12.68
C GLY A 161 -7.21 -6.72 -11.53
N ASN A 162 -6.11 -7.39 -11.17
CA ASN A 162 -6.06 -8.39 -10.11
C ASN A 162 -5.92 -7.73 -8.73
N SER A 163 -6.99 -7.09 -8.26
CA SER A 163 -6.99 -6.29 -7.05
C SER A 163 -8.25 -6.52 -6.21
N GLU A 164 -8.10 -6.74 -4.91
CA GLU A 164 -9.20 -6.99 -3.95
C GLU A 164 -9.55 -5.74 -3.10
N PHE A 165 -8.66 -4.74 -3.10
CA PHE A 165 -8.78 -3.51 -2.31
C PHE A 165 -8.06 -2.36 -3.04
N PRO A 166 -8.44 -1.09 -2.81
CA PRO A 166 -7.87 0.02 -3.55
C PRO A 166 -6.40 0.23 -3.19
N HIS A 167 -5.50 0.06 -4.15
CA HIS A 167 -4.06 0.19 -3.95
C HIS A 167 -3.30 0.48 -5.24
N LEU A 168 -2.09 1.02 -5.09
CA LEU A 168 -1.06 1.01 -6.13
C LEU A 168 -0.18 -0.22 -5.92
N HIS A 169 -0.03 -1.07 -6.94
CA HIS A 169 1.06 -2.03 -7.00
C HIS A 169 2.22 -1.44 -7.78
N PHE A 170 3.31 -1.14 -7.08
CA PHE A 170 4.51 -0.50 -7.62
C PHE A 170 5.63 -1.52 -7.79
N THR A 171 6.04 -1.77 -9.04
CA THR A 171 7.13 -2.71 -9.36
C THR A 171 8.33 -1.94 -9.90
N VAL A 172 9.54 -2.33 -9.49
CA VAL A 172 10.79 -1.88 -10.11
C VAL A 172 11.41 -3.05 -10.85
N ARG A 173 11.90 -2.83 -12.08
CA ARG A 173 12.63 -3.83 -12.85
C ARG A 173 13.95 -3.28 -13.36
N HIS A 174 14.94 -4.16 -13.44
CA HIS A 174 16.21 -3.89 -14.13
C HIS A 174 16.48 -5.02 -15.12
N ARG A 175 16.55 -4.67 -16.41
CA ARG A 175 16.75 -5.62 -17.53
C ARG A 175 15.73 -6.78 -17.53
N GLY A 176 14.50 -6.47 -17.13
CA GLY A 176 13.38 -7.43 -17.10
C GLY A 176 13.18 -8.13 -15.75
N GLU A 177 14.17 -8.11 -14.87
CA GLU A 177 14.09 -8.77 -13.56
C GLU A 177 13.52 -7.83 -12.49
N ALA A 178 12.67 -8.36 -11.60
CA ALA A 178 12.13 -7.60 -10.48
C ALA A 178 13.22 -7.22 -9.47
N VAL A 179 13.15 -5.99 -8.96
CA VAL A 179 14.09 -5.45 -7.98
C VAL A 179 13.30 -4.93 -6.79
N ASP A 180 13.70 -5.30 -5.58
CA ASP A 180 13.13 -4.70 -4.37
C ASP A 180 13.71 -3.29 -4.16
N PRO A 181 12.90 -2.23 -4.21
CA PRO A 181 13.38 -0.87 -4.00
C PRO A 181 13.89 -0.59 -2.58
N PHE A 182 13.61 -1.44 -1.59
CA PHE A 182 14.15 -1.31 -0.23
C PHE A 182 15.59 -1.78 -0.07
N VAL A 183 16.06 -2.67 -0.95
CA VAL A 183 17.40 -3.27 -0.88
C VAL A 183 18.19 -3.20 -2.19
N GLY A 184 17.60 -2.67 -3.27
CA GLY A 184 18.26 -2.45 -4.56
C GLY A 184 18.57 -3.72 -5.35
N GLY A 185 18.05 -4.87 -4.92
CA GLY A 185 18.30 -6.18 -5.51
C GLY A 185 17.56 -7.29 -4.76
N ALA A 186 18.00 -8.54 -4.89
CA ALA A 186 17.52 -9.63 -4.06
C ALA A 186 18.09 -9.50 -2.63
N ALA A 187 17.27 -9.74 -1.60
CA ALA A 187 17.75 -9.87 -0.24
C ALA A 187 18.63 -11.12 -0.13
N PRO A 188 19.75 -11.07 0.60
CA PRO A 188 20.61 -12.23 0.75
C PRO A 188 19.88 -13.38 1.45
N ALA A 189 20.02 -14.59 0.90
CA ALA A 189 19.66 -15.84 1.58
C ALA A 189 20.87 -16.37 2.39
N PRO A 190 20.68 -16.85 3.64
CA PRO A 190 19.44 -16.81 4.41
C PRO A 190 19.06 -15.37 4.79
N CYS A 191 17.75 -15.12 4.92
CA CYS A 191 17.23 -13.79 5.20
C CYS A 191 17.96 -13.14 6.39
N ASN A 192 18.66 -12.03 6.12
CA ASN A 192 19.54 -11.39 7.09
C ASN A 192 19.19 -9.90 7.25
N VAL A 193 18.55 -9.56 8.38
CA VAL A 193 18.15 -8.18 8.69
C VAL A 193 19.31 -7.25 9.06
N GLU A 194 20.52 -7.77 9.23
CA GLU A 194 21.73 -7.01 9.58
C GLU A 194 22.47 -6.54 8.32
N ALA A 195 22.45 -7.36 7.25
CA ALA A 195 23.02 -7.02 5.96
C ALA A 195 22.02 -6.19 5.14
N ARG A 196 22.01 -4.86 5.33
CA ARG A 196 21.11 -3.94 4.61
C ARG A 196 21.85 -3.16 3.53
N PRO A 197 21.89 -3.64 2.27
CA PRO A 197 22.32 -2.79 1.18
C PRO A 197 21.42 -1.55 1.08
N ALA A 198 21.96 -0.46 0.53
CA ALA A 198 21.18 0.74 0.28
C ALA A 198 20.10 0.43 -0.76
N GLY A 199 18.85 0.77 -0.44
CA GLY A 199 17.74 0.71 -1.38
C GLY A 199 17.79 1.82 -2.44
N LEU A 200 16.80 1.79 -3.33
CA LEU A 200 16.63 2.77 -4.41
C LEU A 200 15.83 4.00 -3.97
N TRP A 201 15.16 3.95 -2.82
CA TRP A 201 14.42 5.09 -2.29
C TRP A 201 15.34 6.27 -1.96
N THR A 202 14.92 7.47 -2.35
CA THR A 202 15.50 8.72 -1.82
C THR A 202 15.41 8.75 -0.30
N ALA A 203 16.31 9.46 0.37
CA ALA A 203 16.30 9.58 1.82
C ALA A 203 14.95 10.12 2.38
N ALA A 204 14.27 10.98 1.62
CA ALA A 204 12.94 11.47 1.98
C ALA A 204 11.87 10.37 1.90
N ALA A 205 11.82 9.63 0.79
CA ALA A 205 10.88 8.52 0.62
C ALA A 205 11.13 7.40 1.65
N ALA A 206 12.39 7.04 1.88
CA ALA A 206 12.76 6.01 2.84
C ALA A 206 12.29 6.32 4.28
N ARG A 207 12.31 7.60 4.70
CA ARG A 207 11.77 8.02 6.00
C ARG A 207 10.26 7.82 6.09
N SER A 208 9.53 8.12 5.02
CA SER A 208 8.08 7.93 4.96
C SER A 208 7.68 6.45 4.87
N LEU A 209 8.55 5.60 4.32
CA LEU A 209 8.32 4.17 4.08
C LEU A 209 8.78 3.25 5.21
N GLY A 210 8.93 3.78 6.43
CA GLY A 210 9.38 3.00 7.59
C GLY A 210 8.60 1.69 7.76
N TYR A 211 9.33 0.58 7.98
CA TYR A 211 8.74 -0.75 8.06
C TYR A 211 7.76 -0.87 9.22
N THR A 212 6.48 -1.01 8.90
CA THR A 212 5.38 -1.16 9.85
C THR A 212 4.75 -2.54 9.68
N PRO A 213 5.12 -3.56 10.49
CA PRO A 213 4.67 -4.94 10.29
C PRO A 213 3.20 -5.17 10.62
N THR A 214 2.55 -4.21 11.29
CA THR A 214 1.16 -4.31 11.72
C THR A 214 0.55 -2.91 11.80
N ALA A 215 -0.65 -2.72 11.24
CA ALA A 215 -1.38 -1.47 11.27
C ALA A 215 -2.90 -1.72 11.25
N VAL A 216 -3.71 -0.80 11.78
CA VAL A 216 -5.16 -0.84 11.55
C VAL A 216 -5.44 -0.27 10.16
N ILE A 217 -6.26 -0.95 9.38
CA ILE A 217 -6.77 -0.47 8.08
C ILE A 217 -7.98 0.43 8.33
N ALA A 218 -9.00 -0.11 8.97
CA ALA A 218 -10.25 0.56 9.30
C ALA A 218 -10.90 -0.15 10.48
N GLY A 219 -11.83 0.52 11.14
CA GLY A 219 -12.63 -0.05 12.22
C GLY A 219 -13.64 0.97 12.73
N GLY A 220 -14.68 0.50 13.39
CA GLY A 220 -15.82 1.34 13.74
C GLY A 220 -16.79 0.67 14.69
N LEU A 221 -17.69 1.47 15.26
CA LEU A 221 -18.89 0.96 15.90
C LEU A 221 -19.98 0.76 14.86
N ALA A 222 -20.67 -0.37 14.92
CA ALA A 222 -21.73 -0.75 14.00
C ALA A 222 -22.82 -1.55 14.70
N SER A 223 -23.99 -1.67 14.07
CA SER A 223 -25.05 -2.56 14.53
C SER A 223 -25.17 -3.86 13.74
N THR A 224 -24.49 -3.94 12.61
CA THR A 224 -24.32 -5.15 11.82
C THR A 224 -22.83 -5.38 11.57
N VAL A 225 -22.45 -6.64 11.40
CA VAL A 225 -21.08 -6.98 11.04
C VAL A 225 -20.84 -6.54 9.59
N PRO A 226 -19.83 -5.70 9.31
CA PRO A 226 -19.48 -5.38 7.93
C PRO A 226 -19.15 -6.64 7.12
N PRO A 227 -19.45 -6.69 5.82
CA PRO A 227 -18.99 -7.76 4.94
C PRO A 227 -17.47 -7.93 5.00
N LYS A 228 -16.96 -9.14 4.74
CA LYS A 228 -15.50 -9.36 4.73
C LYS A 228 -14.86 -8.75 3.49
N ALA A 229 -15.51 -8.74 2.34
CA ALA A 229 -14.99 -8.12 1.11
C ALA A 229 -14.88 -6.60 1.30
N VAL A 230 -13.69 -6.02 1.04
CA VAL A 230 -13.46 -4.57 1.24
C VAL A 230 -14.38 -3.74 0.35
N ALA A 231 -14.63 -4.19 -0.88
CA ALA A 231 -15.50 -3.51 -1.83
C ALA A 231 -16.96 -3.37 -1.33
N GLU A 232 -17.42 -4.29 -0.48
CA GLU A 232 -18.80 -4.33 0.04
C GLU A 232 -18.98 -3.56 1.36
N ARG A 233 -17.90 -3.06 1.96
CA ARG A 233 -17.94 -2.37 3.27
C ARG A 233 -18.23 -0.87 3.18
N ASP A 234 -18.65 -0.35 2.04
CA ASP A 234 -18.67 1.09 1.79
C ASP A 234 -20.06 1.63 1.39
N PRO A 235 -20.67 2.51 2.21
CA PRO A 235 -20.17 3.01 3.50
C PRO A 235 -20.19 1.90 4.57
N PRO A 236 -19.32 1.98 5.60
CA PRO A 236 -19.36 1.01 6.69
C PRO A 236 -20.70 1.10 7.43
N PRO A 237 -21.22 -0.02 7.94
CA PRO A 237 -22.48 -0.01 8.67
C PRO A 237 -22.38 0.87 9.92
N GLY A 238 -23.35 1.77 10.09
CA GLY A 238 -23.49 2.60 11.28
C GLY A 238 -24.30 1.94 12.39
N LEU A 239 -24.72 2.76 13.37
CA LEU A 239 -25.60 2.31 14.45
C LEU A 239 -27.06 2.27 14.02
N GLY A 240 -27.75 1.17 14.35
CA GLY A 240 -29.14 0.88 14.02
C GLY A 240 -30.16 1.31 15.07
N GLY A 241 -29.79 2.25 15.95
CA GLY A 241 -30.64 2.75 17.04
C GLY A 241 -30.57 1.91 18.32
N ARG A 242 -31.39 2.29 19.30
CA ARG A 242 -31.28 1.84 20.71
C ARG A 242 -31.48 0.34 20.93
N GLN A 243 -32.23 -0.33 20.06
CA GLN A 243 -32.53 -1.77 20.18
C GLN A 243 -31.60 -2.65 19.35
N ALA A 244 -30.72 -2.04 18.55
CA ALA A 244 -29.81 -2.79 17.70
C ALA A 244 -28.58 -3.28 18.51
N PRO A 245 -27.93 -4.38 18.07
CA PRO A 245 -26.64 -4.77 18.62
C PRO A 245 -25.63 -3.62 18.53
N LEU A 246 -24.66 -3.63 19.44
CA LEU A 246 -23.52 -2.74 19.42
C LEU A 246 -22.25 -3.56 19.24
N ILE A 247 -21.59 -3.37 18.11
CA ILE A 247 -20.43 -4.14 17.66
C ILE A 247 -19.26 -3.18 17.43
N LEU A 248 -18.08 -3.54 17.89
CA LEU A 248 -16.82 -2.96 17.46
C LEU A 248 -16.17 -3.91 16.45
N TRP A 249 -15.87 -3.43 15.26
CA TRP A 249 -15.19 -4.18 14.21
C TRP A 249 -13.86 -3.52 13.83
N VAL A 250 -12.94 -4.32 13.29
CA VAL A 250 -11.62 -3.88 12.85
C VAL A 250 -11.15 -4.73 11.66
N ASP A 251 -10.36 -4.12 10.79
CA ASP A 251 -9.52 -4.77 9.81
C ASP A 251 -8.07 -4.32 10.04
N THR A 252 -7.13 -5.26 10.07
CA THR A 252 -5.73 -5.01 10.43
C THR A 252 -4.78 -5.66 9.44
N ILE A 253 -3.64 -5.03 9.22
CA ILE A 253 -2.51 -5.58 8.49
C ILE A 253 -1.65 -6.41 9.43
N GLY A 254 -1.19 -7.58 8.99
CA GLY A 254 -0.05 -8.27 9.59
C GLY A 254 -0.29 -8.82 11.00
N ALA A 255 -1.55 -9.05 11.39
CA ALA A 255 -1.87 -9.85 12.55
C ALA A 255 -1.32 -11.28 12.37
N ARG A 256 -0.96 -11.93 13.48
CA ARG A 256 -0.41 -13.30 13.48
C ARG A 256 -1.21 -14.18 14.43
N ALA A 257 -1.30 -15.46 14.09
CA ALA A 257 -1.78 -16.47 15.02
C ALA A 257 -1.08 -16.33 16.39
N GLY A 258 -1.88 -16.30 17.46
CA GLY A 258 -1.40 -16.11 18.83
C GLY A 258 -1.25 -14.66 19.30
N ASP A 259 -1.38 -13.66 18.42
CA ASP A 259 -1.54 -12.27 18.88
C ASP A 259 -2.81 -12.15 19.75
N ARG A 260 -2.76 -11.30 20.78
CA ARG A 260 -3.91 -11.04 21.66
C ARG A 260 -4.66 -9.82 21.18
N GLN A 261 -5.96 -9.97 20.93
CA GLN A 261 -6.84 -8.86 20.59
C GLN A 261 -7.81 -8.57 21.74
N HIS A 262 -8.08 -7.28 21.97
CA HIS A 262 -8.96 -6.79 23.03
C HIS A 262 -9.93 -5.77 22.44
N PHE A 263 -11.22 -6.02 22.60
CA PHE A 263 -12.32 -5.15 22.22
C PHE A 263 -12.97 -4.61 23.48
N SER A 264 -13.18 -3.30 23.53
CA SER A 264 -13.91 -2.64 24.61
C SER A 264 -14.84 -1.58 24.05
N ILE A 265 -16.03 -1.46 24.65
CA ILE A 265 -17.01 -0.43 24.30
C ILE A 265 -17.49 0.23 25.58
N ALA A 266 -17.32 1.54 25.68
CA ALA A 266 -17.80 2.38 26.76
C ALA A 266 -19.09 3.10 26.34
N GLY A 267 -20.06 3.17 27.26
CA GLY A 267 -21.28 3.96 27.11
C GLY A 267 -21.09 5.45 27.37
N PRO A 268 -22.16 6.25 27.26
CA PRO A 268 -22.12 7.71 27.42
C PRO A 268 -21.71 8.18 28.83
N ASP A 269 -21.90 7.35 29.84
CA ASP A 269 -21.51 7.56 31.23
C ASP A 269 -20.08 7.07 31.53
N GLY A 270 -19.37 6.56 30.51
CA GLY A 270 -18.03 5.98 30.64
C GLY A 270 -18.02 4.53 31.13
N GLN A 271 -19.18 3.93 31.44
CA GLN A 271 -19.22 2.53 31.87
C GLN A 271 -18.92 1.59 30.70
N ILE A 272 -18.10 0.57 30.96
CA ILE A 272 -17.80 -0.46 29.97
C ILE A 272 -19.03 -1.36 29.81
N VAL A 273 -19.67 -1.27 28.64
CA VAL A 273 -20.84 -2.09 28.29
C VAL A 273 -20.45 -3.41 27.65
N HIS A 274 -19.24 -3.47 27.08
CA HIS A 274 -18.67 -4.65 26.43
C HIS A 274 -17.15 -4.68 26.62
N ASP A 275 -16.60 -5.83 27.01
CA ASP A 275 -15.17 -6.11 27.12
C ASP A 275 -14.93 -7.57 26.73
N GLN A 276 -14.09 -7.79 25.71
CA GLN A 276 -13.73 -9.13 25.28
C GLN A 276 -12.28 -9.21 24.83
N GLN A 277 -11.58 -10.23 25.31
CA GLN A 277 -10.26 -10.62 24.81
C GLN A 277 -10.33 -11.97 24.10
N SER A 278 -9.58 -12.09 23.02
CA SER A 278 -9.39 -13.36 22.31
C SER A 278 -8.02 -13.43 21.67
N LEU A 279 -7.65 -14.61 21.17
CA LEU A 279 -6.46 -14.78 20.33
C LEU A 279 -6.85 -14.58 18.87
N VAL A 280 -5.89 -14.11 18.07
CA VAL A 280 -5.93 -14.21 16.62
C VAL A 280 -5.64 -15.67 16.24
N GLU A 281 -6.51 -16.30 15.47
CA GLU A 281 -6.39 -17.74 15.14
C GLU A 281 -5.47 -17.99 13.94
N GLY A 282 -5.58 -17.18 12.89
CA GLY A 282 -4.74 -17.28 11.68
C GLY A 282 -3.86 -16.06 11.45
N GLY A 283 -4.46 -14.87 11.51
CA GLY A 283 -3.80 -13.64 11.09
C GLY A 283 -3.68 -13.56 9.56
N GLY A 284 -2.71 -12.80 9.08
CA GLY A 284 -2.42 -12.65 7.65
C GLY A 284 -2.17 -11.20 7.24
N LEU A 285 -2.16 -10.98 5.92
CA LEU A 285 -2.02 -9.65 5.35
C LEU A 285 -3.22 -8.77 5.68
N SER A 286 -4.42 -9.32 5.70
CA SER A 286 -5.62 -8.67 6.25
C SER A 286 -6.28 -9.59 7.26
N TRP A 287 -6.60 -9.04 8.43
CA TRP A 287 -7.29 -9.72 9.50
C TRP A 287 -8.49 -8.90 9.95
N PHE A 288 -9.67 -9.40 9.58
CA PHE A 288 -10.95 -8.84 9.98
C PHE A 288 -11.46 -9.54 11.24
N ALA A 289 -11.85 -8.76 12.24
CA ALA A 289 -12.43 -9.26 13.47
C ALA A 289 -13.47 -8.28 14.03
N TYR A 290 -14.40 -8.80 14.82
CA TYR A 290 -15.39 -7.99 15.50
C TYR A 290 -15.80 -8.64 16.82
N SER A 291 -16.34 -7.83 17.71
CA SER A 291 -16.89 -8.28 18.98
C SER A 291 -17.89 -7.24 19.48
N GLY A 292 -18.93 -7.69 20.18
CA GLY A 292 -20.01 -6.80 20.58
C GLY A 292 -21.04 -7.46 21.47
N LYS A 293 -22.09 -6.69 21.75
CA LYS A 293 -23.16 -7.06 22.67
C LYS A 293 -24.53 -6.74 22.08
N ARG A 294 -25.50 -7.63 22.32
CA ARG A 294 -26.91 -7.36 21.99
C ARG A 294 -27.45 -6.25 22.88
N ALA A 295 -28.40 -5.47 22.36
CA ALA A 295 -29.07 -4.46 23.18
C ALA A 295 -29.76 -5.10 24.39
N PRO A 296 -29.73 -4.45 25.57
CA PRO A 296 -30.59 -4.86 26.68
C PRO A 296 -32.07 -4.63 26.31
N PRO A 297 -33.03 -5.28 27.00
CA PRO A 297 -34.47 -5.09 26.70
C PRO A 297 -34.94 -3.64 26.74
N THR A 298 -34.36 -2.82 27.62
CA THR A 298 -34.63 -1.37 27.75
C THR A 298 -34.00 -0.52 26.64
N GLY A 299 -33.19 -1.13 25.77
CA GLY A 299 -32.35 -0.48 24.78
C GLY A 299 -31.14 0.24 25.39
N TRP A 300 -30.20 0.60 24.53
CA TRP A 300 -29.05 1.44 24.86
C TRP A 300 -29.50 2.86 25.22
N PRO A 301 -28.93 3.47 26.28
CA PRO A 301 -29.04 4.91 26.50
C PRO A 301 -28.62 5.72 25.26
N GLY A 302 -29.30 6.85 25.02
CA GLY A 302 -28.87 7.79 24.00
C GLY A 302 -27.57 8.49 24.43
N GLY A 303 -26.67 8.76 23.49
CA GLY A 303 -25.40 9.42 23.74
C GLY A 303 -24.23 8.82 22.97
N ARG A 304 -23.02 9.32 23.28
CA ARG A 304 -21.78 8.93 22.63
C ARG A 304 -21.25 7.62 23.22
N TYR A 305 -21.01 6.64 22.36
CA TYR A 305 -20.32 5.40 22.67
C TYR A 305 -18.90 5.46 22.14
N THR A 306 -17.95 4.91 22.88
CA THR A 306 -16.54 4.85 22.47
C THR A 306 -16.11 3.40 22.37
N GLY A 307 -15.65 2.99 21.19
CA GLY A 307 -15.07 1.68 20.94
C GLY A 307 -13.55 1.78 20.93
N ARG A 308 -12.88 0.86 21.61
CA ARG A 308 -11.41 0.76 21.60
C ARG A 308 -10.98 -0.67 21.34
N TYR A 309 -10.09 -0.82 20.36
CA TYR A 309 -9.47 -2.08 19.99
C TYR A 309 -7.95 -2.00 20.21
N LEU A 310 -7.38 -3.08 20.76
CA LEU A 310 -5.94 -3.26 20.93
C LEU A 310 -5.53 -4.60 20.34
N LEU A 311 -4.46 -4.62 19.55
CA LEU A 311 -3.75 -5.82 19.13
C LEU A 311 -2.37 -5.85 19.79
N LYS A 312 -2.04 -6.97 20.45
CA LYS A 312 -0.80 -7.15 21.19
C LYS A 312 -0.01 -8.36 20.72
N ARG A 313 1.31 -8.21 20.63
CA ARG A 313 2.27 -9.29 20.36
C ARG A 313 3.41 -9.23 21.35
N GLY A 314 3.69 -10.34 22.03
CA GLY A 314 4.72 -10.38 23.08
C GLY A 314 4.49 -9.37 24.21
N GLY A 315 3.23 -9.04 24.52
CA GLY A 315 2.86 -8.05 25.55
C GLY A 315 2.83 -6.59 25.08
N ALA A 316 3.51 -6.25 23.98
CA ALA A 316 3.48 -4.90 23.41
C ALA A 316 2.22 -4.66 22.57
N THR A 317 1.63 -3.48 22.69
CA THR A 317 0.56 -3.03 21.77
C THR A 317 1.18 -2.70 20.41
N ILE A 318 0.77 -3.43 19.38
CA ILE A 318 1.29 -3.29 18.01
C ILE A 318 0.30 -2.64 17.04
N ALA A 319 -0.99 -2.57 17.41
CA ALA A 319 -1.98 -1.75 16.71
C ALA A 319 -3.10 -1.34 17.68
N THR A 320 -3.67 -0.17 17.46
CA THR A 320 -4.78 0.36 18.26
C THR A 320 -5.72 1.17 17.37
N ILE A 321 -7.00 1.15 17.68
CA ILE A 321 -7.97 2.12 17.18
C ILE A 321 -8.89 2.53 18.33
N GLU A 322 -9.23 3.82 18.34
CA GLU A 322 -10.29 4.38 19.16
C GLU A 322 -11.27 5.09 18.22
N THR A 323 -12.55 4.81 18.39
CA THR A 323 -13.62 5.30 17.54
C THR A 323 -14.84 5.62 18.40
N SER A 324 -15.74 6.43 17.90
CA SER A 324 -16.94 6.77 18.64
C SER A 324 -18.11 7.09 17.72
N GLU A 325 -19.29 6.67 18.15
CA GLU A 325 -20.54 6.88 17.43
C GLU A 325 -21.64 7.30 18.43
N THR A 326 -22.67 7.99 17.94
CA THR A 326 -23.75 8.47 18.81
C THR A 326 -25.05 7.72 18.52
N ILE A 327 -25.62 7.13 19.57
CA ILE A 327 -27.00 6.62 19.53
C ILE A 327 -27.92 7.80 19.83
N LYS A 328 -28.83 8.10 18.90
CA LYS A 328 -29.87 9.12 19.09
C LYS A 328 -30.99 8.60 20.00
#